data_AF-A0A2I0CZ96-F1
#
_entry.id   AF-A0A2I0CZ96-F1
#
_cell.length_a   1.000
_cell.length_b   1.000
_cell.length_c   1.000
_cell.angle_alpha   90.00
_cell.angle_beta   90.00
_cell.angle_gamma   90.00
#
_symmetry.space_group_name_H-M   'P 1'
#
loop_
_entity.id
_entity.type
_entity.pdbx_description
1 polymer ?
#
loop_
_entity_poly.entity_id
_entity_poly.type
_entity_poly.pdbx_seq_one_letter_code
_entity_poly.pdbx_strand_id
1 'polypeptide(L)' 'MKGSNICIMGLRDTIRRIVSRLLGKKEYMVYETCAVCGERVYLPFHCEYCGKYYCDRHRLPFDHDCRNIGQWKNKGR' A
#
# COMPACT_ATOMS: atom_id res chain seq x y z
N MET A 1 3.56 -19.06 38.66
CA MET A 1 3.14 -18.42 39.93
C MET A 1 3.13 -16.92 39.72
N LYS A 2 2.07 -16.25 40.18
CA LYS A 2 1.66 -14.87 39.85
C LYS A 2 2.59 -13.82 40.48
N GLY A 3 2.86 -12.73 39.76
CA GLY A 3 3.63 -11.57 40.24
C GLY A 3 3.28 -10.34 39.41
N SER A 4 2.27 -9.61 39.87
CA SER A 4 1.59 -8.50 39.21
C SER A 4 2.47 -7.26 39.07
N ASN A 5 2.63 -6.74 37.85
CA ASN A 5 2.96 -5.33 37.62
C ASN A 5 2.09 -4.79 36.47
N ILE A 6 1.04 -4.11 36.91
CA ILE A 6 0.07 -3.37 36.12
C ILE A 6 0.77 -2.24 35.35
N CYS A 7 1.16 -2.50 34.10
CA CYS A 7 1.94 -1.53 33.34
C CYS A 7 1.14 -1.03 32.13
N ILE A 8 0.35 0.04 32.32
CA ILE A 8 0.00 1.10 31.32
C ILE A 8 -0.51 0.72 29.92
N MET A 9 -0.78 -0.56 29.63
CA MET A 9 -1.16 -1.05 28.30
C MET A 9 -2.62 -0.75 27.96
N GLY A 10 -3.53 -0.73 28.95
CA GLY A 10 -4.98 -0.62 28.71
C GLY A 10 -5.43 0.72 28.11
N LEU A 11 -4.93 1.85 28.63
CA LEU A 11 -5.32 3.18 28.14
C LEU A 11 -4.59 3.52 26.84
N ARG A 12 -3.32 3.12 26.69
CA ARG A 12 -2.54 3.34 25.46
C ARG A 12 -3.06 2.50 24.29
N ASP A 13 -3.44 1.24 24.48
CA ASP A 13 -4.00 0.42 23.40
C ASP A 13 -5.42 0.82 23.03
N THR A 14 -6.24 1.24 24.00
CA THR A 14 -7.59 1.75 23.71
C THR A 14 -7.52 3.08 22.96
N ILE A 15 -6.64 3.99 23.40
CA ILE A 15 -6.36 5.24 22.68
C ILE A 15 -5.77 4.93 21.30
N ARG A 16 -4.86 3.96 21.15
CA ARG A 16 -4.32 3.55 19.83
C ARG A 16 -5.44 3.06 18.90
N ARG A 17 -6.38 2.23 19.39
CA ARG A 17 -7.54 1.77 18.60
C ARG A 17 -8.50 2.90 18.22
N ILE A 18 -8.69 3.88 19.10
CA ILE A 18 -9.55 5.05 18.88
C ILE A 18 -8.87 6.03 17.90
N VAL A 19 -7.60 6.33 18.11
CA VAL A 19 -6.79 7.21 17.25
C VAL A 19 -6.57 6.60 15.88
N SER A 20 -6.38 5.29 15.73
CA SER A 20 -6.34 4.62 14.42
C SER A 20 -7.65 4.78 13.63
N ARG A 21 -8.80 4.91 14.32
CA ARG A 21 -10.11 5.13 13.69
C ARG A 21 -10.38 6.61 13.39
N LEU A 22 -9.94 7.52 14.26
CA LEU A 22 -10.25 8.95 14.17
C LEU A 22 -9.19 9.77 13.43
N LEU A 23 -7.92 9.42 13.62
CA LEU A 23 -6.75 10.07 13.07
C LEU A 23 -5.85 9.02 12.43
N GLY A 24 -6.44 8.05 11.74
CA GLY A 24 -5.72 7.04 10.97
C GLY A 24 -4.88 7.72 9.89
N LYS A 25 -3.76 8.32 10.27
CA LYS A 25 -2.66 8.62 9.38
C LYS A 25 -2.22 7.25 8.91
N LYS A 26 -2.80 6.81 7.78
CA LYS A 26 -2.26 5.74 6.97
C LYS A 26 -0.81 6.17 6.78
N GLU A 27 0.10 5.56 7.51
CA GLU A 27 1.52 5.80 7.34
C GLU A 27 1.79 5.41 5.90
N TYR A 28 1.80 6.42 5.04
CA TYR A 28 1.83 6.23 3.60
C TYR A 28 3.20 5.66 3.33
N MET A 29 3.24 4.40 2.92
CA MET A 29 4.42 3.81 2.31
C MET A 29 4.63 4.59 1.01
N VAL A 30 5.37 5.71 1.09
CA VAL A 30 5.53 6.61 -0.06
C VAL A 30 6.49 6.00 -1.08
N TYR A 31 7.25 4.98 -0.68
CA TYR A 31 8.15 4.24 -1.53
C TYR A 31 7.69 2.81 -1.73
N GLU A 32 7.84 2.29 -2.94
CA GLU A 32 7.65 0.88 -3.27
C GLU A 32 8.62 0.45 -4.38
N THR A 33 8.79 -0.85 -4.56
CA THR A 33 9.65 -1.44 -5.59
C THR A 33 8.87 -1.66 -6.88
N CYS A 34 9.42 -1.23 -8.02
CA CYS A 34 8.84 -1.52 -9.32
C CYS A 34 8.87 -3.02 -9.59
N ALA A 35 7.71 -3.61 -9.89
CA ALA A 35 7.59 -5.04 -10.15
C ALA A 35 8.24 -5.51 -11.46
N VAL A 36 8.70 -4.59 -12.33
CA VAL A 36 9.43 -4.90 -13.57
C VAL A 36 10.93 -4.77 -13.37
N CYS A 37 11.42 -3.60 -12.97
CA CYS A 37 12.86 -3.33 -12.93
C CYS A 37 13.49 -3.35 -11.53
N GLY A 38 12.71 -3.53 -10.47
CA GLY A 38 13.23 -3.57 -9.09
C GLY A 38 13.67 -2.23 -8.51
N GLU A 39 13.43 -1.12 -9.22
CA GLU A 39 13.76 0.23 -8.75
C GLU A 39 12.87 0.61 -7.56
N ARG A 40 13.46 1.14 -6.49
CA ARG A 40 12.70 1.71 -5.37
C ARG A 40 12.27 3.13 -5.71
N VAL A 41 10.97 3.34 -5.89
CA VAL A 41 10.42 4.60 -6.39
C VAL A 41 9.58 5.32 -5.35
N TYR A 42 9.73 6.64 -5.31
CA TYR A 42 8.84 7.54 -4.58
C TYR A 42 7.55 7.73 -5.37
N LEU A 43 6.40 7.66 -4.69
CA LEU A 43 5.06 7.74 -5.29
C LEU A 43 4.88 6.76 -6.47
N PRO A 44 4.94 5.44 -6.20
CA PRO A 44 4.75 4.42 -7.22
C PRO A 44 3.36 4.51 -7.87
N PHE A 45 3.27 4.10 -9.13
CA PHE A 45 2.01 3.95 -9.83
C PHE A 45 1.40 2.57 -9.51
N HIS A 46 0.21 2.57 -8.90
CA HIS A 46 -0.57 1.35 -8.70
C HIS A 46 -1.41 1.06 -9.95
N CYS A 47 -1.22 -0.12 -10.55
CA CYS A 47 -2.02 -0.57 -11.67
C CYS A 47 -3.34 -1.18 -11.18
N GLU A 48 -4.46 -0.53 -11.43
CA GLU A 48 -5.81 -0.99 -11.03
C GLU A 48 -6.18 -2.37 -11.59
N TYR A 49 -5.53 -2.80 -12.68
CA TYR A 49 -5.84 -4.06 -13.36
C TYR A 49 -5.09 -5.25 -12.81
N CYS A 50 -3.81 -5.08 -12.44
CA CYS A 50 -2.97 -6.19 -11.96
C CYS A 50 -2.55 -6.07 -10.49
N GLY A 51 -2.85 -4.94 -9.82
CA GLY A 51 -2.62 -4.74 -8.40
C GLY A 51 -1.16 -4.53 -7.99
N LYS A 52 -0.25 -4.35 -8.96
CA LYS A 52 1.18 -4.16 -8.72
C LYS A 52 1.58 -2.68 -8.82
N TYR A 53 2.76 -2.38 -8.26
CA TYR A 53 3.37 -1.05 -8.25
C TYR A 53 4.50 -0.93 -9.28
N TYR A 54 4.58 0.24 -9.92
CA TYR A 54 5.52 0.49 -11.01
C TYR A 54 6.16 1.88 -10.93
N CYS A 55 7.35 2.01 -11.50
CA CYS A 55 7.98 3.30 -11.74
C CYS A 55 7.28 4.04 -12.89
N ASP A 56 7.68 5.30 -13.09
CA ASP A 56 7.26 6.14 -14.21
C ASP A 56 7.39 5.45 -15.59
N ARG A 57 8.48 4.71 -15.81
CA ARG A 57 8.76 4.00 -17.07
C ARG A 57 7.90 2.76 -17.31
N HIS A 58 7.37 2.15 -16.25
CA HIS A 58 6.58 0.92 -16.34
C HIS A 58 5.11 1.12 -15.93
N ARG A 59 4.64 2.38 -15.86
CA ARG A 59 3.32 2.72 -15.33
C ARG A 59 2.16 2.28 -16.23
N LEU A 60 2.35 2.21 -17.55
CA LEU A 60 1.27 1.88 -18.48
C LEU A 60 1.16 0.36 -18.65
N PRO A 61 -0.06 -0.18 -18.88
CA PRO A 61 -0.27 -1.63 -18.99
C PRO A 61 0.55 -2.34 -20.07
N PHE A 62 0.99 -1.62 -21.11
CA PHE A 62 1.85 -2.17 -22.16
C PHE A 62 3.35 -2.12 -21.80
N ASP A 63 3.76 -1.28 -20.84
CA ASP A 63 5.16 -1.19 -20.40
C ASP A 63 5.53 -2.28 -19.37
N HIS A 64 4.54 -3.02 -18.84
CA HIS A 64 4.76 -4.08 -17.85
C HIS A 64 4.03 -5.39 -18.17
N ASP A 65 3.63 -5.60 -19.44
CA ASP A 65 2.92 -6.79 -19.89
C ASP A 65 1.73 -7.16 -18.98
N CYS A 66 0.83 -6.19 -18.78
CA CYS A 66 -0.26 -6.34 -17.83
C CYS A 66 -1.12 -7.57 -18.14
N ARG A 67 -1.21 -8.50 -17.19
CA ARG A 67 -2.04 -9.73 -17.32
C ARG A 67 -3.50 -9.43 -17.71
N ASN A 68 -4.02 -8.28 -17.30
CA ASN A 68 -5.40 -7.86 -17.52
C ASN A 68 -5.52 -6.73 -18.57
N ILE A 69 -4.60 -6.65 -19.54
CA ILE A 69 -4.58 -5.60 -20.57
C ILE A 69 -5.89 -5.49 -21.37
N GLY A 70 -6.63 -6.60 -21.54
CA GLY A 70 -7.94 -6.58 -22.19
C GLY A 70 -8.95 -5.68 -21.47
N GLN A 71 -8.94 -5.66 -20.14
CA GLN A 71 -9.81 -4.79 -19.35
C GLN A 71 -9.41 -3.32 -19.50
N TRP A 72 -8.11 -3.03 -19.61
CA TRP A 72 -7.62 -1.68 -19.86
C TRP A 72 -8.07 -1.14 -21.22
N LYS A 73 -7.94 -1.96 -22.29
CA LYS A 73 -8.38 -1.58 -23.64
C LYS A 73 -9.88 -1.26 -23.74
N ASN A 74 -10.69 -1.84 -22.85
CA ASN A 74 -12.14 -1.66 -22.84
C ASN A 74 -12.62 -0.47 -21.99
N LYS A 75 -11.76 0.22 -21.22
CA LYS A 75 -12.16 1.32 -20.29
C LYS A 75 -12.67 2.60 -20.99
N GLY A 76 -12.61 2.67 -22.32
CA GLY A 76 -13.05 3.85 -23.09
C GLY A 76 -13.85 3.53 -24.35
N ARG A 77 -14.47 2.34 -24.42
CA ARG A 77 -15.44 1.99 -25.46
C ARG A 77 -16.86 2.10 -24.92
#